data_AF-A0AAU6A953-F1
#
_entry.id   AF-A0AAU6A953-F1
#
_cell.length_a   1.000
_cell.length_b   1.000
_cell.length_c   1.000
_cell.angle_alpha   90.00
_cell.angle_beta   90.00
_cell.angle_gamma   90.00
#
_symmetry.space_group_name_H-M   'P 1'
#
loop_
_entity.id
_entity.type
_entity.pdbx_description
1 polymer ?
#
loop_
_entity_poly.entity_id
_entity_poly.type
_entity_poly.pdbx_seq_one_letter_code
_entity_poly.pdbx_strand_id
1 'polypeptide(L)'
;MFQTRTGLAALELDPTGPYVGPLLDAVADVARLDAYAAREVLHHPATRTAPSSDREDALNAVITAAGLGAGVLPADHRQSLSDAVALAETELGHLLQETRRCPAIPRRRYRNPHE
;
A
#
# COMPACT_ATOMS: atom_id res chain seq x y z
N MET A 1 -5.45 -4.01 6.83
CA MET A 1 -4.02 -4.32 6.58
C MET A 1 -3.23 -4.65 7.86
N PHE A 2 -3.25 -3.85 8.95
CA PHE A 2 -2.56 -4.22 10.21
C PHE A 2 -3.00 -5.58 10.77
N GLN A 3 -4.30 -5.79 10.94
CA GLN A 3 -4.87 -7.05 11.44
C GLN A 3 -4.47 -8.26 10.58
N THR A 4 -4.51 -8.10 9.26
CA THR A 4 -4.07 -9.10 8.29
C THR A 4 -2.62 -9.51 8.56
N ARG A 5 -1.71 -8.53 8.66
CA ARG A 5 -0.28 -8.80 8.93
C ARG A 5 -0.04 -9.43 10.29
N THR A 6 -0.75 -8.99 11.32
CA THR A 6 -0.65 -9.59 12.66
C THR A 6 -1.08 -11.06 12.64
N GLY A 7 -2.18 -11.38 11.95
CA GLY A 7 -2.65 -12.76 11.83
C GLY A 7 -1.70 -13.62 10.97
N LEU A 8 -1.17 -13.09 9.87
CA LEU A 8 -0.16 -13.77 9.07
C LEU A 8 1.13 -14.04 9.86
N ALA A 9 1.63 -13.06 10.62
CA ALA A 9 2.79 -13.25 11.48
C ALA A 9 2.54 -14.30 12.57
N ALA A 10 1.33 -14.34 13.14
CA ALA A 10 0.98 -15.38 14.11
C ALA A 10 0.97 -16.79 13.47
N LEU A 11 0.53 -16.92 12.21
CA LEU A 11 0.61 -18.18 11.46
C LEU A 11 2.06 -18.61 11.15
N GLU A 12 2.99 -17.66 10.97
CA GLU A 12 4.41 -17.98 10.81
C GLU A 12 5.06 -18.45 12.10
N LEU A 13 4.64 -17.87 13.24
CA LEU A 13 5.16 -18.23 14.56
C LEU A 13 4.68 -19.61 15.03
N ASP A 14 3.44 -19.99 14.69
CA ASP A 14 2.86 -21.29 15.06
C ASP A 14 2.14 -21.97 13.87
N PRO A 15 2.90 -22.50 12.89
CA PRO A 15 2.35 -23.02 11.64
C PRO A 15 1.62 -24.37 11.78
N THR A 16 1.76 -25.03 12.93
CA THR A 16 1.09 -26.32 13.24
C THR A 16 0.18 -26.23 14.46
N GLY A 17 -0.09 -25.01 14.93
CA GLY A 17 -0.90 -24.75 16.09
C GLY A 17 -2.36 -25.19 15.91
N PRO A 18 -3.09 -25.44 17.02
CA PRO A 18 -4.50 -25.83 16.97
C PRO A 18 -5.40 -24.73 16.36
N TYR A 19 -4.92 -23.49 16.29
CA TYR A 19 -5.67 -22.33 15.80
C TYR A 19 -5.36 -21.95 14.35
N VAL A 20 -4.50 -22.68 13.63
CA VAL A 20 -4.11 -22.35 12.25
C VAL A 20 -5.33 -22.20 11.33
N GLY A 21 -6.26 -23.16 11.35
CA GLY A 21 -7.49 -23.11 10.53
C GLY A 21 -8.36 -21.89 10.85
N PRO A 22 -8.83 -21.72 12.10
CA PRO A 22 -9.64 -20.57 12.51
C PRO A 22 -8.96 -19.21 12.28
N LEU A 23 -7.63 -19.15 12.46
CA LEU A 23 -6.87 -17.91 12.24
C LEU A 23 -6.77 -17.58 10.75
N LEU A 24 -6.60 -18.58 9.88
CA LEU A 24 -6.65 -18.40 8.43
C LEU A 24 -8.02 -17.87 7.97
N ASP A 25 -9.11 -18.39 8.52
CA ASP A 25 -10.47 -17.92 8.21
C ASP A 25 -10.66 -16.46 8.66
N ALA A 26 -10.27 -16.12 9.88
CA ALA A 26 -10.36 -14.76 10.39
C ALA A 26 -9.50 -13.76 9.59
N VAL A 27 -8.28 -14.17 9.20
CA VAL A 27 -7.39 -13.37 8.35
C VAL A 27 -8.02 -13.12 6.98
N ALA A 28 -8.62 -14.15 6.37
CA ALA A 28 -9.30 -14.03 5.08
C ALA A 28 -10.55 -13.13 5.16
N ASP A 29 -11.34 -13.25 6.23
CA ASP A 29 -12.52 -12.42 6.46
C ASP A 29 -12.17 -10.93 6.57
N VAL A 30 -11.08 -10.60 7.25
CA VAL A 30 -10.60 -9.21 7.31
C VAL A 30 -10.01 -8.78 5.97
N ALA A 31 -9.25 -9.66 5.30
CA ALA A 31 -8.58 -9.35 4.04
C ALA A 31 -9.57 -9.09 2.89
N ARG A 32 -10.76 -9.69 2.91
CA ARG A 32 -11.79 -9.47 1.88
C ARG A 32 -12.30 -8.02 1.80
N LEU A 33 -12.01 -7.20 2.81
CA LEU A 33 -12.42 -5.79 2.86
C LEU A 33 -11.43 -4.86 2.16
N ASP A 34 -10.25 -5.35 1.77
CA ASP A 34 -9.18 -4.54 1.20
C ASP A 34 -8.40 -5.36 0.16
N ALA A 35 -8.34 -4.86 -1.07
CA ALA A 35 -7.76 -5.61 -2.18
C ALA A 35 -6.23 -5.82 -2.05
N TYR A 36 -5.50 -4.94 -1.35
CA TYR A 36 -4.10 -5.15 -1.04
C TYR A 36 -3.91 -6.22 0.05
N ALA A 37 -4.76 -6.22 1.08
CA ALA A 37 -4.76 -7.25 2.11
C ALA A 37 -5.13 -8.62 1.52
N ALA A 38 -6.13 -8.70 0.64
CA ALA A 38 -6.50 -9.93 -0.08
C ALA A 38 -5.31 -10.48 -0.88
N ARG A 39 -4.60 -9.60 -1.60
CA ARG A 39 -3.39 -9.98 -2.34
C ARG A 39 -2.28 -10.49 -1.43
N GLU A 40 -2.06 -9.83 -0.30
CA GLU A 40 -1.06 -10.24 0.70
C GLU A 40 -1.36 -11.65 1.24
N VAL A 41 -2.62 -11.93 1.58
CA VAL A 41 -3.07 -13.26 2.04
C VAL A 41 -2.87 -14.32 0.97
N LEU A 42 -3.29 -14.10 -0.28
CA LEU A 42 -3.16 -15.10 -1.35
C LEU A 42 -1.70 -15.44 -1.70
N HIS A 43 -0.77 -14.51 -1.50
CA HIS A 43 0.65 -14.75 -1.79
C HIS A 43 1.46 -15.20 -0.57
N HIS A 44 0.83 -15.33 0.60
CA HIS A 44 1.51 -15.69 1.83
C HIS A 44 1.87 -17.20 1.86
N PRO A 45 3.06 -17.60 2.35
CA PRO A 45 3.41 -19.02 2.45
C PRO A 45 2.45 -19.83 3.32
N ALA A 46 1.97 -19.25 4.42
CA ALA A 46 1.06 -19.92 5.37
C ALA A 46 -0.33 -20.24 4.80
N THR A 47 -0.76 -19.59 3.72
CA THR A 47 -2.07 -19.83 3.10
C THR A 47 -1.98 -20.90 2.01
N ARG A 48 -0.81 -21.10 1.41
CA ARG A 48 -0.56 -22.17 0.42
C ARG A 48 -0.68 -23.59 0.98
N THR A 49 -0.44 -23.76 2.28
CA THR A 49 -0.49 -25.08 2.94
C THR A 49 -1.90 -25.48 3.38
N ALA A 50 -2.85 -24.55 3.36
CA ALA A 50 -4.24 -24.77 3.77
C ALA A 50 -5.22 -24.28 2.67
N PRO A 51 -5.18 -24.92 1.48
CA PRO A 51 -5.98 -24.50 0.34
C PRO A 51 -7.47 -24.64 0.65
N SER A 52 -8.21 -23.56 0.35
CA SER A 52 -9.67 -23.51 0.41
C SER A 52 -10.13 -22.73 -0.82
N SER A 53 -10.77 -23.43 -1.76
CA SER A 53 -11.24 -22.86 -3.03
C SER A 53 -12.15 -21.67 -2.81
N ASP A 54 -13.10 -21.79 -1.88
CA ASP A 54 -14.11 -20.77 -1.62
C ASP A 54 -13.46 -19.49 -1.07
N ARG A 55 -12.45 -19.64 -0.21
CA ARG A 55 -11.67 -18.53 0.34
C ARG A 55 -10.85 -17.85 -0.76
N GLU A 56 -10.16 -18.64 -1.57
CA GLU A 56 -9.34 -18.11 -2.67
C GLU A 56 -10.20 -17.36 -3.69
N ASP A 57 -11.35 -17.90 -4.06
CA ASP A 57 -12.30 -17.27 -4.98
C ASP A 57 -12.84 -15.95 -4.42
N ALA A 58 -13.19 -15.90 -3.14
CA ALA A 58 -13.66 -14.69 -2.48
C ALA A 58 -12.58 -13.58 -2.47
N LEU A 59 -11.31 -13.93 -2.19
CA LEU A 59 -10.21 -12.99 -2.19
C LEU A 59 -9.84 -12.53 -3.62
N ASN A 60 -9.86 -13.44 -4.59
CA ASN A 60 -9.65 -13.12 -6.01
C ASN A 60 -10.75 -12.21 -6.57
N ALA A 61 -12.00 -12.39 -6.14
CA ALA A 61 -13.10 -11.51 -6.53
C ALA A 61 -12.88 -10.07 -6.06
N VAL A 62 -12.40 -9.87 -4.83
CA VAL A 62 -12.08 -8.54 -4.27
C VAL A 62 -10.94 -7.87 -5.05
N ILE A 63 -9.87 -8.62 -5.36
CA ILE A 63 -8.74 -8.16 -6.18
C ILE A 63 -9.22 -7.72 -7.56
N THR A 64 -10.05 -8.56 -8.20
CA THR A 64 -10.60 -8.30 -9.54
C THR A 64 -11.51 -7.08 -9.54
N ALA A 65 -12.42 -6.95 -8.56
CA ALA A 65 -13.32 -5.81 -8.44
C ALA A 65 -12.57 -4.49 -8.22
N ALA A 66 -11.41 -4.53 -7.54
CA ALA A 66 -10.53 -3.38 -7.37
C ALA A 66 -9.65 -3.09 -8.61
N GLY A 67 -9.76 -3.89 -9.68
CA GLY A 67 -8.92 -3.79 -10.88
C GLY A 67 -7.44 -4.16 -10.65
N LEU A 68 -7.11 -4.70 -9.48
CA LEU A 68 -5.77 -5.19 -9.19
C LEU A 68 -5.56 -6.51 -9.96
N GLY A 69 -4.42 -6.64 -10.66
CA GLY A 69 -4.12 -7.82 -11.46
C GLY A 69 -4.66 -7.80 -12.90
N ALA A 70 -5.49 -6.80 -13.27
CA ALA A 70 -5.97 -6.64 -14.64
C ALA A 70 -4.85 -6.27 -15.64
N GLY A 71 -3.69 -5.80 -15.16
CA GLY A 71 -2.51 -5.49 -15.97
C GLY A 71 -2.68 -4.32 -16.95
N VAL A 72 -3.88 -3.77 -17.06
CA VAL A 72 -4.23 -2.69 -17.99
C VAL A 72 -5.03 -1.64 -17.23
N LEU A 73 -4.51 -0.41 -17.19
CA LEU A 73 -5.26 0.74 -16.72
C LEU A 73 -6.16 1.23 -17.87
N PRO A 74 -7.49 1.36 -17.68
CA PRO A 74 -8.37 1.89 -18.73
C PRO A 74 -7.87 3.22 -19.28
N ALA A 75 -8.05 3.45 -20.57
CA ALA A 75 -7.47 4.61 -21.26
C ALA A 75 -7.83 5.94 -20.58
N ASP A 76 -9.07 6.08 -20.11
CA ASP A 76 -9.55 7.27 -19.41
C ASP A 76 -8.82 7.49 -18.08
N HIS A 77 -8.65 6.43 -17.28
CA HIS A 77 -7.91 6.51 -16.02
C HIS A 77 -6.42 6.82 -16.25
N ARG A 78 -5.84 6.28 -17.33
CA ARG A 78 -4.47 6.58 -17.74
C ARG A 78 -4.31 8.04 -18.17
N GLN A 79 -5.30 8.57 -18.89
CA GLN A 79 -5.29 9.98 -19.29
C GLN A 79 -5.41 10.89 -18.06
N SER A 80 -6.39 10.64 -17.19
CA SER A 80 -6.57 11.41 -15.94
C SER A 80 -5.31 11.38 -15.07
N LEU A 81 -4.64 10.23 -14.97
CA LEU A 81 -3.37 10.13 -14.24
C LEU A 81 -2.26 10.95 -14.91
N SER A 82 -2.16 10.91 -16.23
CA SER A 82 -1.17 11.68 -16.99
C SER A 82 -1.38 13.19 -16.83
N ASP A 83 -2.64 13.64 -16.84
CA ASP A 83 -3.00 15.04 -16.64
C ASP A 83 -2.66 15.51 -15.22
N ALA A 84 -2.96 14.67 -14.22
CA ALA A 84 -2.61 14.96 -12.83
C ALA A 84 -1.08 15.07 -12.62
N VAL A 85 -0.29 14.20 -13.26
CA VAL A 85 1.18 14.26 -13.22
C VAL A 85 1.68 15.54 -13.90
N ALA A 86 1.17 15.86 -15.08
CA ALA A 86 1.57 17.08 -15.80
C ALA A 86 1.27 18.36 -14.99
N LEU A 87 0.12 18.39 -14.30
CA LEU A 87 -0.22 19.49 -13.39
C LEU A 87 0.76 19.56 -12.21
N ALA A 88 1.03 18.44 -11.55
CA ALA A 88 1.96 18.39 -10.42
C ALA A 88 3.38 18.82 -10.82
N GLU A 89 3.85 18.42 -12.00
CA GLU A 89 5.15 18.84 -12.54
C GLU A 89 5.20 20.35 -12.80
N THR A 90 4.12 20.91 -13.34
CA THR A 90 4.01 22.36 -13.59
C THR A 90 4.07 23.15 -12.29
N GLU A 91 3.27 22.77 -11.30
CA GLU A 91 3.24 23.42 -9.99
C GLU A 91 4.58 23.28 -9.25
N LEU A 92 5.19 22.10 -9.31
CA LEU A 92 6.53 21.89 -8.75
C LEU A 92 7.57 22.80 -9.44
N GLY A 93 7.51 22.93 -10.76
CA GLY A 93 8.36 23.83 -11.53
C GLY A 93 8.21 25.28 -11.08
N HIS A 94 6.98 25.73 -10.82
CA HIS A 94 6.71 27.07 -10.32
C HIS A 94 7.30 27.29 -8.92
N LEU A 95 7.05 26.37 -7.98
CA LEU A 95 7.57 26.44 -6.61
C LEU A 95 9.11 26.45 -6.57
N LEU A 96 9.75 25.68 -7.44
CA LEU A 96 11.22 25.66 -7.55
C LEU A 96 11.77 26.96 -8.14
N GLN A 97 11.09 27.57 -9.11
CA GLN A 97 11.48 28.87 -9.66
C GLN A 97 11.29 29.99 -8.63
N GLU A 98 10.20 29.98 -7.88
CA GLU A 98 9.95 30.93 -6.79
C GLU A 98 11.03 30.81 -5.70
N THR A 99 11.35 29.58 -5.29
CA THR A 99 12.43 29.30 -4.33
C THR A 99 13.78 29.81 -4.82
N ARG A 100 14.09 29.68 -6.11
CA ARG A 100 15.34 30.18 -6.72
C ARG A 100 15.35 31.69 -6.90
N ARG A 101 14.19 32.32 -7.05
CA ARG A 101 14.03 33.78 -7.19
C ARG A 101 14.00 34.52 -5.85
N CYS A 102 13.75 33.83 -4.75
CA CYS A 102 14.00 34.34 -3.41
C CYS A 102 15.50 34.23 -3.08
N PRO A 103 16.29 35.32 -3.14
CA PRO A 103 17.65 35.27 -2.63
C PRO A 103 17.58 34.93 -1.14
N ALA A 104 18.36 33.92 -0.75
CA ALA A 104 18.45 33.43 0.63
C ALA A 104 18.48 34.61 1.62
N ILE A 105 17.53 34.61 2.57
CA ILE A 105 17.61 35.48 3.75
C ILE A 105 19.01 35.26 4.33
N PRO A 106 19.87 36.30 4.41
CA PRO A 106 21.23 36.10 4.89
C PRO A 106 21.11 35.57 6.31
N ARG A 107 21.67 34.38 6.53
CA ARG A 107 21.68 33.78 7.87
C ARG A 107 22.26 34.81 8.82
N ARG A 108 21.44 35.30 9.75
CA ARG A 108 21.88 36.15 10.85
C ARG A 108 23.11 35.48 11.44
N ARG A 109 24.28 36.10 11.24
CA ARG A 109 25.47 35.76 12.02
C ARG A 109 25.08 35.98 13.47
N TYR A 110 24.89 34.89 14.21
CA TYR A 110 24.90 34.97 15.66
C TYR A 110 26.31 35.43 16.04
N ARG A 111 26.44 36.73 16.34
CA ARG A 111 27.57 37.27 17.09
C ARG A 111 27.37 36.77 18.52
N ASN A 112 28.13 35.75 18.92
CA ASN A 112 28.22 35.39 20.33
C ASN A 112 28.83 36.58 21.09
N PRO A 113 28.17 37.12 22.12
CA PRO A 113 28.87 37.81 23.18
C PRO A 113 29.49 36.74 24.10
N HIS A 114 30.70 36.99 24.59
CA HIS A 114 31.52 36.20 25.52
C HIS A 114 32.78 35.59 24.88
N GLU A 115 33.73 36.46 24.57
CA GLU A 115 35.16 36.29 24.91
C GLU A 115 35.68 37.62 25.46
#